data_AF-A0AB34TL56-F1
#
_entry.id   AF-A0AB34TL56-F1
#
_cell.length_a   1.000
_cell.length_b   1.000
_cell.length_c   1.000
_cell.angle_alpha   90.00
_cell.angle_beta   90.00
_cell.angle_gamma   90.00
#
_symmetry.space_group_name_H-M   'P 1'
#
loop_
_entity.id
_entity.type
_entity.pdbx_description
1 polymer ?
#
loop_
_entity_poly.entity_id
_entity_poly.type
_entity_poly.pdbx_seq_one_letter_code
_entity_poly.pdbx_strand_id
1 'polypeptide(L)'
;MGKCLNSPSSSRNATLLLCALTLAAVFVALSFRSTQAVGIDLFHPGLWGEDGSIFVNEARDAGLGFLFKPYAGYMHLIPRAISYPASFLPLEYVPLAFHLAWIAAFFTTIYILQSRLSSIGVPAALCVWALVLVTLQPQAGEVFFTLTNIQWFTGLALITYLAFPITSRVSIGQLALLTIAGLTGPFSVLALPVLALRAVLFRDLLTNRRVYVAVATCAAIQIGFIVFSPRPIASNPSSFDPAHLLAAMVKFVSFGGVYPLATLFAFVFWASLPWRRIINATVSRVRNRSAMDTHAVAQFTALILILTAFGLILVGFLRDDPATMGPVILPTGAAGGSRYYLIPYSLLILAAAVSNHRDYPRAIVALAAFSIICAANLVRPDRIDHQWHAYAQLARVMPGSIIPIAPRTESIPGWSVDASQAYQQGAKPKGEAIIPLTAMEVSNGEIASTDGKLVIRSTSDSLLLTLSARPCPSSTSIALEVKGRREAGGWIQILWAAGEGFSDRDGVLRFYPAGDFTGMFAFDRTLDQDKVRIRPVFAPGKAEIHQVRMICL
;
A
#
# COMPACT_ATOMS: atom_id res chain seq x y z
N MET A 1 -27.38 -32.75 -37.56
CA MET A 1 -25.97 -32.41 -37.86
C MET A 1 -25.79 -30.92 -37.55
N GLY A 2 -24.90 -30.43 -36.71
CA GLY A 2 -23.82 -31.07 -35.97
C GLY A 2 -23.75 -30.55 -34.53
N LYS A 3 -23.58 -31.48 -33.58
CA LYS A 3 -23.05 -31.20 -32.26
C LYS A 3 -21.54 -31.04 -32.44
N CYS A 4 -21.04 -29.81 -32.52
CA CYS A 4 -19.61 -29.58 -32.35
C CYS A 4 -19.25 -29.98 -30.92
N LEU A 5 -18.59 -31.12 -30.82
CA LEU A 5 -17.81 -31.59 -29.69
C LEU A 5 -16.75 -30.52 -29.37
N ASN A 6 -17.08 -29.56 -28.51
CA ASN A 6 -16.06 -28.78 -27.81
C ASN A 6 -15.36 -29.76 -26.87
N SER A 7 -14.18 -30.23 -27.28
CA SER A 7 -13.33 -31.03 -26.41
C SER A 7 -13.04 -30.22 -25.13
N PRO A 8 -13.04 -30.85 -23.94
CA PRO A 8 -12.74 -30.16 -22.69
C PRO A 8 -11.32 -29.54 -22.65
N SER A 9 -10.42 -29.91 -23.58
CA SER A 9 -9.12 -29.25 -23.76
C SER A 9 -9.23 -27.87 -24.42
N SER A 10 -10.14 -27.67 -25.38
CA SER A 10 -10.34 -26.39 -26.07
C SER A 10 -10.88 -25.30 -25.14
N SER A 11 -11.84 -25.62 -24.27
CA SER A 11 -12.40 -24.67 -23.29
C SER A 11 -11.43 -24.32 -22.16
N ARG A 12 -10.60 -25.28 -21.74
CA ARG A 12 -9.54 -25.05 -20.75
C ARG A 12 -8.46 -24.11 -21.29
N ASN A 13 -8.03 -24.31 -22.54
CA ASN A 13 -7.03 -23.46 -23.19
C ASN A 13 -7.53 -22.02 -23.37
N ALA A 14 -8.79 -21.83 -23.78
CA ALA A 14 -9.39 -20.51 -23.88
C ALA A 14 -9.48 -19.78 -22.53
N THR A 15 -9.79 -20.52 -21.45
CA THR A 15 -9.85 -19.96 -20.10
C THR A 15 -8.46 -19.55 -19.59
N LEU A 16 -7.44 -20.37 -19.83
CA LEU A 16 -6.06 -20.07 -19.47
C LEU A 16 -5.52 -18.87 -20.25
N LEU A 17 -5.80 -18.80 -21.56
CA LEU A 17 -5.43 -17.66 -22.39
C LEU A 17 -6.09 -16.37 -21.90
N LEU A 18 -7.38 -16.40 -21.57
CA LEU A 18 -8.08 -15.24 -21.02
C LEU A 18 -7.50 -14.80 -19.67
N CYS A 19 -7.13 -15.76 -18.80
CA CYS A 19 -6.42 -15.44 -17.55
C CYS A 19 -5.08 -14.76 -17.85
N ALA A 20 -4.27 -15.32 -18.75
CA ALA A 20 -2.99 -14.72 -19.12
C ALA A 20 -3.13 -13.30 -19.68
N LEU A 21 -4.11 -13.07 -20.57
CA LEU A 21 -4.40 -11.75 -21.14
C LEU A 21 -4.86 -10.75 -20.07
N THR A 22 -5.67 -11.20 -19.12
CA THR A 22 -6.13 -10.36 -18.01
C THR A 22 -4.97 -9.98 -17.10
N LEU A 23 -4.13 -10.94 -16.74
CA LEU A 23 -2.95 -10.69 -15.90
C LEU A 23 -1.97 -9.75 -16.60
N ALA A 24 -1.74 -9.91 -17.91
CA ALA A 24 -0.91 -9.01 -18.70
C ALA A 24 -1.48 -7.58 -18.76
N ALA A 25 -2.79 -7.43 -19.02
CA ALA A 25 -3.44 -6.12 -19.07
C ALA A 25 -3.40 -5.41 -17.70
N VAL A 26 -3.63 -6.16 -16.62
CA VAL A 26 -3.54 -5.65 -15.25
C VAL A 26 -2.10 -5.31 -14.86
N PHE A 27 -1.11 -6.09 -15.30
CA PHE A 27 0.30 -5.77 -15.10
C PHE A 27 0.65 -4.44 -15.77
N VAL A 28 0.23 -4.21 -17.02
CA VAL A 28 0.40 -2.93 -17.71
C VAL A 28 -0.28 -1.78 -16.95
N ALA A 29 -1.51 -2.00 -16.46
CA ALA A 29 -2.23 -1.03 -15.63
C ALA A 29 -1.47 -0.70 -14.33
N LEU A 30 -0.87 -1.71 -13.71
CA LEU A 30 -0.03 -1.55 -12.51
C LEU A 30 1.26 -0.78 -12.83
N SER A 31 1.85 -0.96 -14.02
CA SER A 31 3.01 -0.17 -14.46
C SER A 31 2.70 1.31 -14.64
N PHE A 32 1.46 1.68 -15.00
CA PHE A 32 1.03 3.07 -15.00
C PHE A 32 0.91 3.68 -13.60
N ARG A 33 0.77 2.82 -12.57
CA ARG A 33 0.76 3.22 -11.16
C ARG A 33 2.16 3.32 -10.57
N SER A 34 3.13 2.54 -11.03
CA SER A 34 4.53 2.71 -10.60
C SER A 34 5.11 4.01 -11.15
N THR A 35 5.71 4.83 -10.28
CA THR A 35 6.48 6.00 -10.70
C THR A 35 7.85 5.55 -11.20
N GLN A 36 8.28 6.05 -12.37
CA GLN A 36 9.68 5.90 -12.82
C GLN A 36 10.63 6.87 -12.12
N ALA A 37 10.14 7.70 -11.19
CA ALA A 37 10.84 8.93 -10.83
C ALA A 37 12.02 8.71 -9.88
N VAL A 38 11.90 8.05 -8.71
CA VAL A 38 13.03 7.97 -7.75
C VAL A 38 12.94 6.83 -6.70
N GLY A 39 12.67 5.57 -7.08
CA GLY A 39 13.27 4.46 -6.31
C GLY A 39 12.41 3.30 -5.81
N ILE A 40 11.07 3.38 -5.79
CA ILE A 40 10.23 2.16 -5.65
C ILE A 40 9.34 1.99 -6.87
N ASP A 41 9.72 1.06 -7.74
CA ASP A 41 8.94 0.65 -8.90
C ASP A 41 8.72 -0.88 -8.88
N LEU A 42 8.24 -1.45 -9.99
CA LEU A 42 8.04 -2.91 -10.12
C LEU A 42 9.33 -3.72 -9.97
N PHE A 43 10.49 -3.08 -10.05
CA PHE A 43 11.82 -3.70 -10.09
C PHE A 43 12.73 -3.24 -8.94
N HIS A 44 12.40 -2.14 -8.26
CA HIS A 44 13.12 -1.61 -7.10
C HIS A 44 12.21 -1.69 -5.86
N PRO A 45 12.30 -2.76 -5.05
CA PRO A 45 11.44 -2.92 -3.89
C PRO A 45 11.92 -2.08 -2.71
N GLY A 46 10.98 -1.43 -2.01
CA GLY A 46 11.27 -0.73 -0.76
C GLY A 46 10.15 -0.95 0.27
N LEU A 47 10.45 -0.64 1.53
CA LEU A 47 9.51 -0.79 2.64
C LEU A 47 8.72 0.50 2.88
N TRP A 48 7.50 0.36 3.39
CA TRP A 48 6.62 1.47 3.68
C TRP A 48 5.92 1.30 5.03
N GLY A 49 5.99 2.34 5.88
CA GLY A 49 5.27 2.47 7.14
C GLY A 49 5.49 1.29 8.06
N GLU A 50 4.42 0.53 8.26
CA GLU A 50 4.37 -0.64 9.12
C GLU A 50 5.25 -1.80 8.63
N ASP A 51 5.56 -1.88 7.33
CA ASP A 51 6.35 -2.98 6.78
C ASP A 51 7.68 -3.13 7.54
N GLY A 52 8.41 -2.04 7.75
CA GLY A 52 9.64 -2.07 8.54
C GLY A 52 9.38 -1.98 10.04
N SER A 53 8.72 -0.91 10.46
CA SER A 53 8.58 -0.53 11.87
C SER A 53 7.86 -1.57 12.73
N ILE A 54 6.93 -2.32 12.14
CA ILE A 54 6.17 -3.38 12.79
C ILE A 54 6.63 -4.74 12.29
N PHE A 55 6.46 -5.04 11.00
CA PHE A 55 6.60 -6.42 10.53
C PHE A 55 8.04 -6.92 10.46
N VAL A 56 9.02 -6.08 10.12
CA VAL A 56 10.44 -6.48 10.15
C VAL A 56 10.96 -6.53 11.58
N ASN A 57 10.76 -5.46 12.36
CA ASN A 57 11.28 -5.37 13.73
C ASN A 57 10.71 -6.51 14.60
N GLU A 58 9.39 -6.67 14.65
CA GLU A 58 8.77 -7.68 15.49
C GLU A 58 9.02 -9.12 15.01
N ALA A 59 9.20 -9.36 13.71
CA ALA A 59 9.48 -10.71 13.20
C ALA A 59 10.86 -11.22 13.61
N ARG A 60 11.81 -10.30 13.84
CA ARG A 60 13.15 -10.64 14.34
C ARG A 60 13.16 -10.85 15.86
N ASP A 61 12.26 -10.19 16.57
CA ASP A 61 12.17 -10.27 18.03
C ASP A 61 11.38 -11.48 18.55
N ALA A 62 10.50 -12.06 17.72
CA ALA A 62 9.50 -13.01 18.20
C ALA A 62 9.53 -14.35 17.45
N GLY A 63 9.48 -15.45 18.22
CA GLY A 63 9.27 -16.80 17.69
C GLY A 63 7.85 -16.98 17.11
N LEU A 64 7.41 -18.22 16.89
CA LEU A 64 6.14 -18.52 16.19
C LEU A 64 4.88 -17.83 16.77
N GLY A 65 4.88 -17.44 18.05
CA GLY A 65 3.80 -16.65 18.66
C GLY A 65 3.57 -15.29 17.98
N PHE A 66 4.59 -14.76 17.31
CA PHE A 66 4.53 -13.58 16.45
C PHE A 66 3.36 -13.64 15.47
N LEU A 67 3.11 -14.81 14.85
CA LEU A 67 2.07 -15.00 13.82
C LEU A 67 0.67 -14.60 14.29
N PHE A 68 0.43 -14.69 15.60
CA PHE A 68 -0.86 -14.42 16.22
C PHE A 68 -0.91 -13.09 16.97
N LYS A 69 0.18 -12.30 16.95
CA LYS A 69 0.20 -10.97 17.57
C LYS A 69 -0.74 -10.03 16.79
N PRO A 70 -1.69 -9.34 17.44
CA PRO A 70 -2.55 -8.40 16.74
C PRO A 70 -1.76 -7.15 16.31
N TYR A 71 -2.22 -6.49 15.26
CA TYR A 71 -1.82 -5.12 14.92
C TYR A 71 -3.09 -4.30 14.68
N ALA A 72 -3.12 -3.06 15.18
CA ALA A 72 -4.29 -2.17 15.13
C ALA A 72 -5.62 -2.80 15.64
N GLY A 73 -5.53 -3.79 16.53
CA GLY A 73 -6.68 -4.49 17.12
C GLY A 73 -7.16 -5.72 16.35
N TYR A 74 -6.47 -6.20 15.32
CA TYR A 74 -6.88 -7.40 14.58
C TYR A 74 -5.67 -8.20 14.08
N MET A 75 -5.90 -9.44 13.65
CA MET A 75 -4.82 -10.30 13.15
C MET A 75 -4.39 -9.91 11.73
N HIS A 76 -3.09 -9.97 11.49
CA HIS A 76 -2.45 -9.82 10.18
C HIS A 76 -1.74 -11.12 9.79
N LEU A 77 -2.49 -12.21 9.68
CA LEU A 77 -1.89 -13.54 9.52
C LEU A 77 -0.98 -13.64 8.28
N ILE A 78 -1.42 -13.18 7.11
CA ILE A 78 -0.59 -13.23 5.89
C ILE A 78 0.67 -12.37 6.02
N PRO A 79 0.61 -11.06 6.35
CA PRO A 79 1.81 -10.25 6.55
C PRO A 79 2.80 -10.89 7.53
N ARG A 80 2.33 -11.41 8.66
CA ARG A 80 3.21 -12.03 9.66
C ARG A 80 3.78 -13.37 9.21
N ALA A 81 3.00 -14.19 8.51
CA ALA A 81 3.47 -15.45 7.94
C ALA A 81 4.54 -15.26 6.86
N ILE A 82 4.59 -14.08 6.25
CA ILE A 82 5.59 -13.70 5.24
C ILE A 82 6.81 -13.02 5.89
N SER A 83 6.59 -12.15 6.87
CA SER A 83 7.69 -11.46 7.53
C SER A 83 8.51 -12.39 8.43
N TYR A 84 7.91 -13.43 9.01
CA TYR A 84 8.62 -14.44 9.80
C TYR A 84 9.73 -15.15 9.02
N PRO A 85 9.49 -15.82 7.87
CA PRO A 85 10.58 -16.41 7.09
C PRO A 85 11.52 -15.36 6.49
N ALA A 86 11.04 -14.16 6.16
CA ALA A 86 11.88 -13.07 5.68
C ALA A 86 12.87 -12.56 6.73
N SER A 87 12.60 -12.76 8.03
CA SER A 87 13.51 -12.41 9.12
C SER A 87 14.83 -13.20 9.07
N PHE A 88 14.85 -14.39 8.44
CA PHE A 88 16.06 -15.19 8.26
C PHE A 88 16.91 -14.73 7.06
N LEU A 89 16.39 -13.82 6.23
CA LEU A 89 17.14 -13.27 5.11
C LEU A 89 18.04 -12.11 5.58
N PRO A 90 19.18 -11.88 4.90
CA PRO A 90 19.91 -10.62 5.00
C PRO A 90 18.98 -9.42 4.74
N LEU A 91 19.18 -8.31 5.48
CA LEU A 91 18.29 -7.14 5.42
C LEU A 91 18.11 -6.60 4.00
N GLU A 92 19.12 -6.74 3.14
CA GLU A 92 19.11 -6.31 1.74
C GLU A 92 17.98 -6.96 0.93
N TYR A 93 17.59 -8.20 1.26
CA TYR A 93 16.59 -8.97 0.50
C TYR A 93 15.17 -8.89 1.08
N VAL A 94 15.00 -8.30 2.25
CA VAL A 94 13.69 -8.19 2.91
C VAL A 94 12.65 -7.43 2.07
N PRO A 95 12.97 -6.25 1.49
CA PRO A 95 12.01 -5.54 0.65
C PRO A 95 11.55 -6.37 -0.55
N LEU A 96 12.48 -7.11 -1.19
CA LEU A 96 12.15 -7.98 -2.32
C LEU A 96 11.16 -9.07 -1.93
N ALA A 97 11.38 -9.75 -0.80
CA ALA A 97 10.47 -10.77 -0.31
C ALA A 97 9.06 -10.21 -0.06
N PHE A 98 8.96 -9.03 0.55
CA PHE A 98 7.69 -8.35 0.83
C PHE A 98 6.98 -7.91 -0.46
N HIS A 99 7.74 -7.41 -1.43
CA HIS A 99 7.22 -6.98 -2.72
C HIS A 99 6.68 -8.16 -3.53
N LEU A 100 7.42 -9.27 -3.61
CA LEU A 100 6.98 -10.50 -4.30
C LEU A 100 5.71 -11.09 -3.65
N ALA A 101 5.65 -11.08 -2.32
CA ALA A 101 4.46 -11.46 -1.57
C ALA A 101 3.23 -10.62 -1.92
N TRP A 102 3.41 -9.30 -2.00
CA TRP A 102 2.34 -8.40 -2.40
C TRP A 102 1.89 -8.66 -3.84
N ILE A 103 2.83 -8.83 -4.78
CA ILE A 103 2.53 -9.18 -6.18
C ILE A 103 1.71 -10.47 -6.25
N ALA A 104 2.12 -11.51 -5.52
CA ALA A 104 1.43 -12.78 -5.48
C ALA A 104 -0.01 -12.64 -4.93
N ALA A 105 -0.19 -11.88 -3.85
CA ALA A 105 -1.52 -11.62 -3.28
C ALA A 105 -2.42 -10.81 -4.22
N PHE A 106 -1.85 -9.80 -4.89
CA PHE A 106 -2.55 -8.98 -5.88
C PHE A 106 -3.03 -9.82 -7.07
N PHE A 107 -2.15 -10.59 -7.71
CA PHE A 107 -2.55 -11.42 -8.85
C PHE A 107 -3.48 -12.57 -8.47
N THR A 108 -3.32 -13.14 -7.27
CA THR A 108 -4.28 -14.11 -6.74
C THR A 108 -5.67 -13.49 -6.59
N THR A 109 -5.75 -12.25 -6.12
CA THR A 109 -7.00 -11.48 -6.02
C THR A 109 -7.60 -11.30 -7.41
N ILE A 110 -6.83 -10.80 -8.39
CA ILE A 110 -7.31 -10.62 -9.78
C ILE A 110 -7.81 -11.93 -10.39
N TYR A 111 -7.10 -13.04 -10.18
CA TYR A 111 -7.54 -14.36 -10.61
C TYR A 111 -8.88 -14.78 -9.99
N ILE A 112 -9.06 -14.55 -8.68
CA ILE A 112 -10.33 -14.84 -7.99
C ILE A 112 -11.46 -13.99 -8.56
N LEU A 113 -11.24 -12.69 -8.74
CA LEU A 113 -12.25 -11.77 -9.28
C LEU A 113 -12.65 -12.18 -10.70
N GLN A 114 -11.67 -12.47 -11.56
CA GLN A 114 -11.91 -12.96 -12.91
C GLN A 114 -12.72 -14.26 -12.92
N SER A 115 -12.31 -15.24 -12.10
CA SER A 115 -13.02 -16.52 -11.96
C SER A 115 -14.48 -16.31 -11.55
N ARG A 116 -14.74 -15.39 -10.62
CA ARG A 116 -16.11 -15.04 -10.19
C ARG A 116 -16.92 -14.39 -11.30
N LEU A 117 -16.37 -13.39 -12.01
CA LEU A 117 -17.04 -12.74 -13.13
C LEU A 117 -17.39 -13.73 -14.26
N SER A 118 -16.43 -14.60 -14.63
CA SER A 118 -16.66 -15.63 -15.64
C SER A 118 -17.71 -16.67 -15.22
N SER A 119 -17.81 -17.00 -13.92
CA SER A 119 -18.76 -18.00 -13.41
C SER A 119 -20.23 -17.63 -13.61
N ILE A 120 -20.54 -16.34 -13.76
CA ILE A 120 -21.90 -15.85 -14.02
C ILE A 120 -22.07 -15.36 -15.47
N GLY A 121 -21.08 -15.63 -16.34
CA GLY A 121 -21.16 -15.33 -17.76
C GLY A 121 -20.84 -13.89 -18.15
N VAL A 122 -20.06 -13.15 -17.36
CA VAL A 122 -19.57 -11.83 -17.79
C VAL A 122 -18.65 -12.01 -19.01
N PRO A 123 -18.87 -11.27 -20.11
CA PRO A 123 -18.05 -11.33 -21.31
C PRO A 123 -16.58 -11.01 -21.03
N ALA A 124 -15.68 -11.75 -21.67
CA ALA A 124 -14.22 -11.64 -21.49
C ALA A 124 -13.69 -10.21 -21.57
N ALA A 125 -14.14 -9.43 -22.57
CA ALA A 125 -13.71 -8.03 -22.74
C ALA A 125 -14.14 -7.14 -21.56
N LEU A 126 -15.37 -7.31 -21.07
CA LEU A 126 -15.87 -6.57 -19.91
C LEU A 126 -15.16 -6.99 -18.62
N CYS A 127 -14.82 -8.28 -18.47
CA CYS A 127 -13.99 -8.76 -17.36
C CYS A 127 -12.62 -8.08 -17.34
N VAL A 128 -11.89 -8.14 -18.46
CA VAL A 128 -10.55 -7.52 -18.58
C VAL A 128 -10.62 -6.03 -18.27
N TRP A 129 -11.58 -5.32 -18.86
CA TRP A 129 -11.74 -3.88 -18.65
C TRP A 129 -12.06 -3.55 -17.19
N ALA A 130 -13.01 -4.26 -16.56
CA ALA A 130 -13.34 -4.05 -15.16
C ALA A 130 -12.12 -4.29 -14.23
N LEU A 131 -11.31 -5.31 -14.49
CA LEU A 131 -10.13 -5.63 -13.66
C LEU A 131 -8.97 -4.64 -13.86
N VAL A 132 -8.82 -4.11 -15.08
CA VAL A 132 -7.94 -2.96 -15.33
C VAL A 132 -8.41 -1.75 -14.52
N LEU A 133 -9.72 -1.47 -14.48
CA LEU A 133 -10.27 -0.36 -13.70
C LEU A 133 -10.15 -0.57 -12.18
N VAL A 134 -10.26 -1.81 -11.68
CA VAL A 134 -9.92 -2.12 -10.27
C VAL A 134 -8.48 -1.73 -9.94
N THR A 135 -7.56 -1.81 -10.90
CA THR A 135 -6.16 -1.41 -10.71
C THR A 135 -5.98 0.11 -10.83
N LEU A 136 -6.77 0.75 -11.70
CA LEU A 136 -6.67 2.18 -12.01
C LEU A 136 -7.66 3.07 -11.23
N GLN A 137 -8.49 2.54 -10.35
CA GLN A 137 -9.49 3.28 -9.57
C GLN A 137 -8.90 4.42 -8.73
N PRO A 138 -9.62 5.53 -8.49
CA PRO A 138 -9.12 6.65 -7.68
C PRO A 138 -8.68 6.21 -6.27
N GLN A 139 -7.38 6.36 -5.99
CA GLN A 139 -6.73 5.97 -4.73
C GLN A 139 -5.33 6.62 -4.67
N ALA A 140 -4.84 6.97 -3.47
CA ALA A 140 -3.58 7.72 -3.28
C ALA A 140 -2.28 6.91 -3.49
N GLY A 141 -2.36 5.59 -3.50
CA GLY A 141 -1.26 4.67 -3.79
C GLY A 141 -0.73 3.91 -2.58
N GLU A 142 -1.18 4.20 -1.37
CA GLU A 142 -0.70 3.58 -0.12
C GLU A 142 -0.83 2.04 -0.13
N VAL A 143 -1.91 1.52 -0.72
CA VAL A 143 -2.21 0.07 -0.70
C VAL A 143 -1.33 -0.76 -1.62
N PHE A 144 -0.69 -0.16 -2.62
CA PHE A 144 0.12 -0.88 -3.59
C PHE A 144 1.51 -1.19 -3.02
N PHE A 145 2.16 -2.28 -3.47
CA PHE A 145 3.56 -2.61 -3.16
C PHE A 145 3.95 -2.58 -1.66
N THR A 146 3.04 -2.88 -0.73
CA THR A 146 3.33 -2.93 0.71
C THR A 146 2.79 -4.20 1.34
N LEU A 147 3.58 -4.84 2.19
CA LEU A 147 3.18 -6.09 2.82
C LEU A 147 1.94 -5.90 3.71
N THR A 148 1.94 -4.82 4.49
CA THR A 148 0.88 -4.45 5.43
C THR A 148 -0.48 -4.34 4.75
N ASN A 149 -0.52 -3.85 3.51
CA ASN A 149 -1.75 -3.62 2.77
C ASN A 149 -2.21 -4.81 1.92
N ILE A 150 -1.52 -5.96 1.96
CA ILE A 150 -2.02 -7.22 1.36
C ILE A 150 -3.46 -7.51 1.84
N GLN A 151 -3.76 -7.17 3.09
CA GLN A 151 -5.07 -7.37 3.69
C GLN A 151 -6.22 -6.77 2.86
N TRP A 152 -6.01 -5.64 2.18
CA TRP A 152 -7.07 -4.99 1.39
C TRP A 152 -7.42 -5.79 0.13
N PHE A 153 -6.42 -6.40 -0.51
CA PHE A 153 -6.62 -7.27 -1.67
C PHE A 153 -7.20 -8.62 -1.26
N THR A 154 -6.71 -9.21 -0.17
CA THR A 154 -7.28 -10.46 0.35
C THR A 154 -8.70 -10.27 0.88
N GLY A 155 -8.99 -9.11 1.48
CA GLY A 155 -10.34 -8.70 1.87
C GLY A 155 -11.27 -8.52 0.67
N LEU A 156 -10.79 -7.86 -0.40
CA LEU A 156 -11.52 -7.77 -1.67
C LEU A 156 -11.81 -9.16 -2.26
N ALA A 157 -10.82 -10.04 -2.29
CA ALA A 157 -10.98 -11.41 -2.77
C ALA A 157 -12.00 -12.20 -1.93
N LEU A 158 -11.92 -12.10 -0.60
CA LEU A 158 -12.84 -12.75 0.34
C LEU A 158 -14.29 -12.27 0.12
N ILE A 159 -14.50 -10.97 0.16
CA ILE A 159 -15.84 -10.37 0.01
C ILE A 159 -16.42 -10.68 -1.38
N THR A 160 -15.62 -10.55 -2.44
CA THR A 160 -16.05 -10.89 -3.81
C THR A 160 -16.40 -12.37 -3.91
N TYR A 161 -15.59 -13.26 -3.34
CA TYR A 161 -15.88 -14.69 -3.34
C TYR A 161 -17.22 -15.00 -2.66
N LEU A 162 -17.51 -14.34 -1.53
CA LEU A 162 -18.75 -14.52 -0.76
C LEU A 162 -19.98 -13.85 -1.40
N ALA A 163 -19.80 -12.80 -2.19
CA ALA A 163 -20.89 -12.12 -2.89
C ALA A 163 -21.43 -12.91 -4.09
N PHE A 164 -20.60 -13.77 -4.70
CA PHE A 164 -20.95 -14.55 -5.90
C PHE A 164 -21.42 -15.96 -5.55
N PRO A 165 -22.30 -16.59 -6.36
CA PRO A 165 -22.74 -17.97 -6.14
C PRO A 165 -21.57 -18.97 -6.02
N ILE A 166 -21.74 -19.96 -5.13
CA ILE A 166 -20.81 -21.07 -4.96
C ILE A 166 -21.52 -22.31 -5.49
N THR A 167 -21.17 -22.71 -6.70
CA THR A 167 -21.84 -23.77 -7.45
C THR A 167 -21.14 -25.12 -7.34
N SER A 168 -19.91 -25.16 -6.86
CA SER A 168 -19.09 -26.36 -6.69
C SER A 168 -18.73 -26.61 -5.23
N ARG A 169 -18.43 -27.86 -4.90
CA ARG A 169 -17.94 -28.22 -3.56
C ARG A 169 -16.62 -27.51 -3.30
N VAL A 170 -16.57 -26.78 -2.18
CA VAL A 170 -15.35 -26.09 -1.74
C VAL A 170 -14.31 -27.12 -1.30
N SER A 171 -13.15 -27.10 -1.92
CA SER A 171 -12.04 -28.00 -1.57
C SER A 171 -11.42 -27.60 -0.22
N ILE A 172 -10.68 -28.53 0.39
CA ILE A 172 -9.96 -28.24 1.65
C ILE A 172 -8.97 -27.08 1.46
N GLY A 173 -8.26 -27.03 0.32
CA GLY A 173 -7.36 -25.93 0.00
C GLY A 173 -8.07 -24.58 -0.13
N GLN A 174 -9.25 -24.55 -0.75
CA GLN A 174 -10.06 -23.32 -0.81
C GLN A 174 -10.55 -22.89 0.58
N LEU A 175 -10.93 -23.84 1.43
CA LEU A 175 -11.35 -23.56 2.80
C LEU A 175 -10.18 -23.00 3.64
N ALA A 176 -8.98 -23.55 3.45
CA ALA A 176 -7.76 -23.03 4.08
C ALA A 176 -7.46 -21.60 3.63
N LEU A 177 -7.52 -21.31 2.32
CA LEU A 177 -7.33 -19.96 1.79
C LEU A 177 -8.38 -18.96 2.33
N LEU A 178 -9.65 -19.37 2.42
CA LEU A 178 -10.71 -18.55 3.02
C LEU A 178 -10.44 -18.27 4.50
N THR A 179 -9.93 -19.25 5.24
CA THR A 179 -9.58 -19.10 6.65
C THR A 179 -8.41 -18.15 6.82
N ILE A 180 -7.35 -18.31 6.03
CA ILE A 180 -6.16 -17.44 6.04
C ILE A 180 -6.55 -16.00 5.67
N ALA A 181 -7.38 -15.82 4.64
CA ALA A 181 -7.91 -14.50 4.26
C ALA A 181 -8.81 -13.91 5.36
N GLY A 182 -9.65 -14.73 6.00
CA GLY A 182 -10.53 -14.31 7.09
C GLY A 182 -9.80 -13.91 8.37
N LEU A 183 -8.60 -14.44 8.59
CA LEU A 183 -7.68 -14.09 9.69
C LEU A 183 -6.67 -13.00 9.31
N THR A 184 -6.81 -12.39 8.13
CA THR A 184 -5.96 -11.29 7.67
C THR A 184 -6.80 -10.02 7.51
N GLY A 185 -6.69 -9.12 8.49
CA GLY A 185 -7.51 -7.92 8.57
C GLY A 185 -8.91 -8.16 9.15
N PRO A 186 -9.71 -7.11 9.35
CA PRO A 186 -11.04 -7.20 9.95
C PRO A 186 -12.13 -7.70 8.97
N PHE A 187 -11.75 -8.12 7.76
CA PHE A 187 -12.69 -8.33 6.65
C PHE A 187 -13.65 -9.51 6.84
N SER A 188 -13.31 -10.52 7.66
CA SER A 188 -14.27 -11.58 8.01
C SER A 188 -15.45 -11.05 8.83
N VAL A 189 -15.20 -10.08 9.73
CA VAL A 189 -16.25 -9.37 10.48
C VAL A 189 -17.10 -8.53 9.53
N LEU A 190 -16.45 -7.77 8.65
CA LEU A 190 -17.12 -6.93 7.67
C LEU A 190 -17.88 -7.74 6.60
N ALA A 191 -17.54 -9.03 6.42
CA ALA A 191 -18.23 -9.94 5.52
C ALA A 191 -19.46 -10.62 6.16
N LEU A 192 -19.72 -10.47 7.46
CA LEU A 192 -20.90 -11.07 8.10
C LEU A 192 -22.23 -10.59 7.48
N PRO A 193 -22.44 -9.28 7.19
CA PRO A 193 -23.64 -8.84 6.48
C PRO A 193 -23.76 -9.46 5.08
N VAL A 194 -22.63 -9.64 4.38
CA VAL A 194 -22.58 -10.30 3.06
C VAL A 194 -23.04 -11.75 3.17
N LEU A 195 -22.57 -12.49 4.18
CA LEU A 195 -23.01 -13.86 4.45
C LEU A 195 -24.49 -13.95 4.81
N ALA A 196 -24.99 -13.01 5.61
CA ALA A 196 -26.40 -12.95 5.98
C ALA A 196 -27.28 -12.70 4.75
N LEU A 197 -26.94 -11.68 3.95
CA LEU A 197 -27.62 -11.39 2.68
C LEU A 197 -27.55 -12.59 1.72
N ARG A 198 -26.39 -13.23 1.61
CA ARG A 198 -26.19 -14.45 0.83
C ARG A 198 -27.13 -15.56 1.28
N ALA A 199 -27.20 -15.82 2.59
CA ALA A 199 -28.04 -16.88 3.15
C ALA A 199 -29.52 -16.64 2.85
N VAL A 200 -29.97 -15.39 2.92
CA VAL A 200 -31.36 -15.02 2.61
C VAL A 200 -31.66 -15.15 1.11
N LEU A 201 -30.76 -14.65 0.25
CA LEU A 201 -30.99 -14.52 -1.19
C LEU A 201 -30.69 -15.82 -1.96
N PHE A 202 -29.51 -16.42 -1.75
CA PHE A 202 -29.13 -17.67 -2.40
C PHE A 202 -29.67 -18.91 -1.70
N ARG A 203 -29.96 -18.83 -0.39
CA ARG A 203 -30.49 -19.94 0.42
C ARG A 203 -29.60 -21.18 0.38
N ASP A 204 -28.30 -20.97 0.35
CA ASP A 204 -27.29 -22.01 0.19
C ASP A 204 -26.53 -22.31 1.50
N LEU A 205 -27.05 -21.89 2.65
CA LEU A 205 -26.41 -22.05 3.96
C LEU A 205 -26.06 -23.51 4.27
N LEU A 206 -27.00 -24.44 4.09
CA LEU A 206 -26.77 -25.85 4.37
C LEU A 206 -25.81 -26.49 3.36
N THR A 207 -25.97 -26.16 2.08
CA THR A 207 -25.12 -26.65 0.97
C THR A 207 -23.67 -26.20 1.14
N ASN A 208 -23.46 -24.95 1.55
CA ASN A 208 -22.15 -24.32 1.70
C ASN A 208 -21.76 -24.12 3.17
N ARG A 209 -22.28 -24.94 4.08
CA ARG A 209 -22.10 -24.78 5.55
C ARG A 209 -20.66 -24.62 5.99
N ARG A 210 -19.72 -25.28 5.29
CA ARG A 210 -18.28 -25.19 5.60
C ARG A 210 -17.75 -23.77 5.43
N VAL A 211 -18.17 -23.06 4.38
CA VAL A 211 -17.78 -21.67 4.12
C VAL A 211 -18.36 -20.75 5.19
N TYR A 212 -19.65 -20.91 5.50
CA TYR A 212 -20.32 -20.14 6.55
C TYR A 212 -19.63 -20.31 7.91
N VAL A 213 -19.40 -21.55 8.33
CA VAL A 213 -18.75 -21.85 9.61
C VAL A 213 -17.32 -21.30 9.64
N ALA A 214 -16.53 -21.49 8.57
CA ALA A 214 -15.15 -21.01 8.54
C ALA A 214 -15.06 -19.48 8.66
N VAL A 215 -15.84 -18.74 7.87
CA VAL A 215 -15.80 -17.28 7.90
C VAL A 215 -16.41 -16.73 9.20
N ALA A 216 -17.49 -17.32 9.71
CA ALA A 216 -18.05 -16.93 11.00
C ALA A 216 -17.09 -17.18 12.17
N THR A 217 -16.33 -18.29 12.13
CA THR A 217 -15.28 -18.58 13.12
C THR A 217 -14.16 -17.57 13.03
N CYS A 218 -13.69 -17.24 11.82
CA CYS A 218 -12.69 -16.19 11.64
C CYS A 218 -13.19 -14.83 12.16
N ALA A 219 -14.45 -14.49 11.89
CA ALA A 219 -15.06 -13.26 12.37
C ALA A 219 -15.12 -13.23 13.91
N ALA A 220 -15.49 -14.34 14.56
CA ALA A 220 -15.50 -14.44 16.01
C ALA A 220 -14.11 -14.25 16.62
N ILE A 221 -13.07 -14.86 16.01
CA ILE A 221 -11.68 -14.68 16.42
C ILE A 221 -11.26 -13.21 16.27
N GLN A 222 -11.54 -12.60 15.12
CA GLN A 222 -11.21 -11.20 14.88
C GLN A 222 -11.96 -10.25 15.82
N ILE A 223 -13.24 -10.51 16.12
CA ILE A 223 -14.00 -9.76 17.14
C ILE A 223 -13.31 -9.88 18.50
N GLY A 224 -12.83 -11.07 18.87
CA GLY A 224 -12.03 -11.27 20.08
C GLY A 224 -10.81 -10.37 20.11
N PHE A 225 -9.98 -10.36 19.06
CA PHE A 225 -8.83 -9.46 18.99
C PHE A 225 -9.23 -7.99 19.03
N ILE A 226 -10.30 -7.61 18.32
CA ILE A 226 -10.84 -6.26 18.29
C ILE A 226 -11.20 -5.81 19.71
N VAL A 227 -11.89 -6.65 20.49
CA VAL A 227 -12.33 -6.32 21.85
C VAL A 227 -11.19 -6.31 22.86
N PHE A 228 -10.26 -7.27 22.78
CA PHE A 228 -9.27 -7.50 23.85
C PHE A 228 -7.87 -6.95 23.57
N SER A 229 -7.57 -6.52 22.34
CA SER A 229 -6.23 -6.05 21.99
C SER A 229 -6.11 -4.54 22.11
N PRO A 230 -4.94 -4.01 22.52
CA PRO A 230 -4.66 -2.58 22.47
C PRO A 230 -4.85 -2.05 21.04
N ARG A 231 -5.48 -0.89 20.92
CA ARG A 231 -5.62 -0.18 19.65
C ARG A 231 -4.91 1.16 19.73
N PRO A 232 -4.22 1.60 18.67
CA PRO A 232 -3.83 2.99 18.56
C PRO A 232 -5.09 3.85 18.68
N ILE A 233 -5.10 4.74 19.67
CA ILE A 233 -6.15 5.76 19.84
C ILE A 233 -6.19 6.53 18.52
N ALA A 234 -7.36 6.64 17.90
CA ALA A 234 -7.50 7.46 16.70
C ALA A 234 -7.04 8.88 17.05
N SER A 235 -6.08 9.42 16.30
CA SER A 235 -5.48 10.73 16.58
C SER A 235 -6.53 11.84 16.58
N ASN A 236 -7.64 11.66 15.85
CA ASN A 236 -8.84 12.47 15.91
C ASN A 236 -10.06 11.55 16.05
N PRO A 237 -10.77 11.53 17.19
CA PRO A 237 -12.07 10.88 17.27
C PRO A 237 -12.98 11.47 16.19
N SER A 238 -13.68 10.64 15.42
CA SER A 238 -14.67 11.12 14.44
C SER A 238 -15.69 11.99 15.17
N SER A 239 -15.73 13.29 14.86
CA SER A 239 -16.90 14.09 15.21
C SER A 239 -18.04 13.60 14.33
N PHE A 240 -19.15 13.17 14.95
CA PHE A 240 -20.37 12.84 14.21
C PHE A 240 -21.03 14.13 13.73
N ASP A 241 -20.37 14.86 12.84
CA ASP A 241 -20.95 15.98 12.12
C ASP A 241 -21.65 15.47 10.86
N PRO A 242 -22.99 15.58 10.76
CA PRO A 242 -23.73 15.19 9.57
C PRO A 242 -23.25 15.88 8.29
N ALA A 243 -22.72 17.11 8.38
CA ALA A 243 -22.18 17.84 7.24
C ALA A 243 -20.90 17.19 6.70
N HIS A 244 -19.99 16.78 7.60
CA HIS A 244 -18.77 16.05 7.21
C HIS A 244 -19.10 14.68 6.62
N LEU A 245 -20.08 13.97 7.18
CA LEU A 245 -20.55 12.70 6.63
C LEU A 245 -21.17 12.87 5.24
N LEU A 246 -22.02 13.90 5.05
CA LEU A 246 -22.60 14.22 3.74
C LEU A 246 -21.52 14.57 2.73
N ALA A 247 -20.54 15.41 3.09
CA ALA A 247 -19.43 15.76 2.23
C ALA A 247 -18.60 14.53 1.83
N ALA A 248 -18.32 13.63 2.78
CA ALA A 248 -17.60 12.40 2.51
C ALA A 248 -18.41 11.43 1.62
N MET A 249 -19.73 11.37 1.79
CA MET A 249 -20.63 10.62 0.92
C MET A 249 -20.67 11.20 -0.49
N VAL A 250 -20.72 12.52 -0.64
CA VAL A 250 -20.62 13.21 -1.94
C VAL A 250 -19.29 12.86 -2.61
N LYS A 251 -18.16 12.93 -1.88
CA LYS A 251 -16.85 12.50 -2.38
C LYS A 251 -16.84 11.03 -2.80
N PHE A 252 -17.50 10.15 -2.06
CA PHE A 252 -17.60 8.73 -2.40
C PHE A 252 -18.41 8.49 -3.68
N VAL A 253 -19.61 9.06 -3.79
CA VAL A 253 -20.45 8.86 -4.98
C VAL A 253 -19.93 9.59 -6.21
N SER A 254 -19.10 10.64 -6.04
CA SER A 254 -18.37 11.30 -7.13
C SER A 254 -17.04 10.63 -7.47
N PHE A 255 -16.70 9.52 -6.81
CA PHE A 255 -15.45 8.78 -6.97
C PHE A 255 -14.19 9.63 -6.72
N GLY A 256 -14.29 10.59 -5.80
CA GLY A 256 -13.22 11.55 -5.54
C GLY A 256 -13.12 12.67 -6.57
N GLY A 257 -14.15 12.87 -7.39
CA GLY A 257 -14.17 13.90 -8.43
C GLY A 257 -13.94 15.28 -7.85
N VAL A 258 -12.69 15.74 -7.90
CA VAL A 258 -12.30 17.13 -7.63
C VAL A 258 -12.63 18.01 -8.84
N TYR A 259 -12.62 17.42 -10.04
CA TYR A 259 -12.87 18.11 -11.30
C TYR A 259 -14.32 17.95 -11.76
N PRO A 260 -14.95 18.99 -12.35
CA PRO A 260 -16.32 18.91 -12.87
C PRO A 260 -16.55 17.75 -13.84
N LEU A 261 -15.54 17.43 -14.66
CA LEU A 261 -15.60 16.33 -15.62
C LEU A 261 -15.76 14.97 -14.92
N ALA A 262 -14.99 14.71 -13.86
CA ALA A 262 -15.07 13.46 -13.11
C ALA A 262 -16.45 13.32 -12.43
N THR A 263 -16.99 14.41 -11.89
CA THR A 263 -18.33 14.43 -11.26
C THR A 263 -19.44 14.18 -12.28
N LEU A 264 -19.35 14.74 -13.49
CA LEU A 264 -20.29 14.45 -14.58
C LEU A 264 -20.29 12.96 -14.94
N PHE A 265 -19.10 12.36 -15.10
CA PHE A 265 -18.99 10.94 -15.44
C PHE A 265 -19.38 10.02 -14.27
N ALA A 266 -19.25 10.47 -13.02
CA ALA A 266 -19.82 9.76 -11.88
C ALA A 266 -21.35 9.66 -11.99
N PHE A 267 -22.04 10.73 -12.38
CA PHE A 267 -23.47 10.70 -12.65
C PHE A 267 -23.83 9.74 -13.81
N VAL A 268 -23.07 9.78 -14.91
CA VAL A 268 -23.25 8.85 -16.04
C VAL A 268 -23.09 7.39 -15.59
N PHE A 269 -22.08 7.10 -14.76
CA PHE A 269 -21.88 5.77 -14.19
C PHE A 269 -23.12 5.31 -13.41
N TRP A 270 -23.61 6.10 -12.46
CA TRP A 270 -24.79 5.73 -11.66
C TRP A 270 -26.08 5.62 -12.49
N ALA A 271 -26.26 6.48 -13.49
CA ALA A 271 -27.42 6.45 -14.39
C ALA A 271 -27.42 5.22 -15.31
N SER A 272 -26.24 4.67 -15.63
CA SER A 272 -26.08 3.49 -16.48
C SER A 272 -26.46 2.17 -15.80
N LEU A 273 -26.55 2.14 -14.47
CA LEU A 273 -26.91 0.94 -13.72
C LEU A 273 -28.40 0.59 -13.90
N PRO A 274 -28.76 -0.69 -14.10
CA PRO A 274 -30.13 -1.09 -14.40
C PRO A 274 -30.96 -1.23 -13.12
N TRP A 275 -31.11 -0.14 -12.34
CA TRP A 275 -31.75 -0.10 -11.03
C TRP A 275 -33.10 -0.82 -10.97
N ARG A 276 -33.97 -0.59 -11.97
CA ARG A 276 -35.27 -1.27 -12.06
C ARG A 276 -35.12 -2.80 -12.12
N ARG A 277 -34.14 -3.31 -12.87
CA ARG A 277 -33.88 -4.76 -12.98
C ARG A 277 -33.33 -5.31 -11.66
N ILE A 278 -32.42 -4.58 -11.02
CA ILE A 278 -31.84 -4.93 -9.71
C ILE A 278 -32.94 -5.02 -8.64
N ILE A 279 -33.79 -4.01 -8.54
CA ILE A 279 -34.90 -3.94 -7.58
C ILE A 279 -35.95 -5.03 -7.87
N ASN A 280 -36.39 -5.16 -9.12
CA ASN A 280 -37.44 -6.12 -9.49
C ASN A 280 -37.01 -7.56 -9.26
N ALA A 281 -35.77 -7.90 -9.58
CA ALA A 281 -35.24 -9.21 -9.26
C ALA A 281 -35.30 -9.44 -7.75
N THR A 282 -34.95 -8.44 -6.94
CA THR A 282 -34.80 -8.62 -5.48
C THR A 282 -36.16 -8.90 -4.85
N VAL A 283 -37.17 -8.10 -5.24
CA VAL A 283 -38.56 -8.28 -4.82
C VAL A 283 -39.09 -9.64 -5.26
N SER A 284 -38.82 -10.06 -6.50
CA SER A 284 -39.31 -11.34 -7.02
C SER A 284 -38.69 -12.53 -6.29
N ARG A 285 -37.42 -12.45 -5.86
CA ARG A 285 -36.75 -13.50 -5.10
C ARG A 285 -37.21 -13.61 -3.65
N VAL A 286 -37.47 -12.47 -3.01
CA VAL A 286 -38.06 -12.47 -1.65
C VAL A 286 -39.46 -13.09 -1.70
N ARG A 287 -40.24 -12.77 -2.74
CA ARG A 287 -41.63 -13.24 -2.91
C ARG A 287 -41.74 -14.69 -3.41
N ASN A 288 -40.85 -15.13 -4.31
CA ASN A 288 -41.00 -16.41 -5.02
C ASN A 288 -39.85 -17.39 -4.76
N ARG A 289 -40.19 -18.65 -4.49
CA ARG A 289 -39.21 -19.69 -4.08
C ARG A 289 -38.60 -20.48 -5.24
N SER A 290 -38.99 -20.20 -6.48
CA SER A 290 -38.52 -20.93 -7.66
C SER A 290 -37.01 -20.78 -7.90
N ALA A 291 -36.47 -21.69 -8.72
CA ALA A 291 -35.08 -21.63 -9.17
C ALA A 291 -34.82 -20.32 -9.93
N MET A 292 -33.68 -19.69 -9.64
CA MET A 292 -33.29 -18.44 -10.29
C MET A 292 -32.60 -18.71 -11.62
N ASP A 293 -32.90 -17.89 -12.62
CA ASP A 293 -32.10 -17.83 -13.83
C ASP A 293 -30.76 -17.11 -13.58
N THR A 294 -29.80 -17.32 -14.47
CA THR A 294 -28.46 -16.70 -14.37
C THR A 294 -28.53 -15.17 -14.36
N HIS A 295 -29.55 -14.58 -14.97
CA HIS A 295 -29.71 -13.13 -15.02
C HIS A 295 -30.12 -12.57 -13.64
N ALA A 296 -31.11 -13.16 -12.96
CA ALA A 296 -31.49 -12.77 -11.61
C ALA A 296 -30.32 -12.96 -10.61
N VAL A 297 -29.55 -14.05 -10.77
CA VAL A 297 -28.30 -14.27 -10.01
C VAL A 297 -27.33 -13.09 -10.14
N ALA A 298 -27.09 -12.62 -11.37
CA ALA A 298 -26.22 -11.48 -11.61
C ALA A 298 -26.76 -10.20 -10.97
N GLN A 299 -28.06 -9.92 -11.09
CA GLN A 299 -28.65 -8.73 -10.49
C GLN A 299 -28.56 -8.74 -8.95
N PHE A 300 -28.67 -9.91 -8.28
CA PHE A 300 -28.45 -10.00 -6.82
C PHE A 300 -27.01 -9.85 -6.43
N THR A 301 -26.12 -10.46 -7.21
CA THR A 301 -24.69 -10.30 -6.98
C THR A 301 -24.34 -8.80 -7.05
N ALA A 302 -24.83 -8.08 -8.06
CA ALA A 302 -24.65 -6.63 -8.16
C ALA A 302 -25.22 -5.86 -6.96
N LEU A 303 -26.42 -6.23 -6.47
CA LEU A 303 -26.99 -5.59 -5.28
C LEU A 303 -26.13 -5.83 -4.03
N ILE A 304 -25.69 -7.07 -3.79
CA ILE A 304 -24.81 -7.41 -2.67
C ILE A 304 -23.52 -6.59 -2.75
N LEU A 305 -22.91 -6.50 -3.93
CA LEU A 305 -21.70 -5.70 -4.15
C LEU A 305 -21.93 -4.22 -3.82
N ILE A 306 -23.03 -3.61 -4.30
CA ILE A 306 -23.38 -2.21 -4.04
C ILE A 306 -23.62 -1.97 -2.55
N LEU A 307 -24.47 -2.76 -1.90
CA LEU A 307 -24.77 -2.61 -0.46
C LEU A 307 -23.52 -2.79 0.40
N THR A 308 -22.66 -3.73 0.02
CA THR A 308 -21.38 -3.95 0.70
C THR A 308 -20.43 -2.77 0.51
N ALA A 309 -20.37 -2.18 -0.69
CA ALA A 309 -19.56 -0.99 -0.94
C ALA A 309 -19.99 0.17 -0.02
N PHE A 310 -21.29 0.45 0.06
CA PHE A 310 -21.83 1.50 0.94
C PHE A 310 -21.63 1.19 2.43
N GLY A 311 -21.81 -0.07 2.86
CA GLY A 311 -21.57 -0.47 4.24
C GLY A 311 -20.10 -0.31 4.66
N LEU A 312 -19.16 -0.72 3.80
CA LEU A 312 -17.72 -0.62 4.09
C LEU A 312 -17.23 0.81 4.15
N ILE A 313 -17.67 1.68 3.22
CA ILE A 313 -17.24 3.08 3.26
C ILE A 313 -17.82 3.80 4.49
N LEU A 314 -19.05 3.47 4.89
CA LEU A 314 -19.63 4.01 6.11
C LEU A 314 -18.80 3.60 7.34
N VAL A 315 -18.37 2.33 7.43
CA VAL A 315 -17.45 1.89 8.50
C VAL A 315 -16.13 2.65 8.46
N GLY A 316 -15.59 2.95 7.27
CA GLY A 316 -14.42 3.80 7.11
C GLY A 316 -14.62 5.20 7.71
N PHE A 317 -15.76 5.85 7.42
CA PHE A 317 -16.12 7.17 7.94
C PHE A 317 -16.38 7.20 9.45
N LEU A 318 -16.70 6.05 10.05
CA LEU A 318 -16.79 5.90 11.51
C LEU A 318 -15.42 5.70 12.17
N ARG A 319 -14.41 5.30 11.39
CA ARG A 319 -13.06 5.02 11.92
C ARG A 319 -12.15 6.25 11.87
N ASP A 320 -12.19 6.98 10.76
CA ASP A 320 -11.34 8.15 10.52
C ASP A 320 -12.21 9.38 10.19
N ASP A 321 -11.69 10.58 10.45
CA ASP A 321 -12.43 11.83 10.28
C ASP A 321 -12.87 12.02 8.81
N PRO A 322 -14.20 12.02 8.52
CA PRO A 322 -14.72 12.18 7.17
C PRO A 322 -14.28 13.47 6.47
N ALA A 323 -13.93 14.52 7.22
CA ALA A 323 -13.44 15.77 6.66
C ALA A 323 -12.09 15.59 5.96
N THR A 324 -11.20 14.80 6.55
CA THR A 324 -9.83 14.56 6.08
C THR A 324 -9.71 13.35 5.15
N MET A 325 -10.69 12.44 5.20
CA MET A 325 -10.73 11.29 4.30
C MET A 325 -10.99 11.69 2.85
N GLY A 326 -10.25 11.05 1.95
CA GLY A 326 -10.42 11.20 0.52
C GLY A 326 -9.74 10.07 -0.26
N PRO A 327 -10.30 9.67 -1.41
CA PRO A 327 -9.67 8.67 -2.27
C PRO A 327 -8.43 9.23 -2.99
N VAL A 328 -8.34 10.54 -3.17
CA VAL A 328 -7.26 11.22 -3.88
C VAL A 328 -6.57 12.16 -2.90
N ILE A 329 -5.25 12.32 -3.04
CA ILE A 329 -4.49 13.31 -2.27
C ILE A 329 -5.05 14.69 -2.61
N LEU A 330 -5.64 15.37 -1.62
CA LEU A 330 -6.09 16.74 -1.81
C LEU A 330 -4.88 17.69 -1.94
N PRO A 331 -5.04 18.87 -2.56
CA PRO A 331 -3.97 19.87 -2.65
C PRO A 331 -3.33 20.25 -1.31
N THR A 332 -4.05 20.01 -0.20
CA THR A 332 -3.60 20.22 1.18
C THR A 332 -2.65 19.12 1.69
N GLY A 333 -2.30 18.12 0.88
CA GLY A 333 -1.41 17.01 1.27
C GLY A 333 -2.06 15.95 2.17
N ALA A 334 -3.33 16.15 2.55
CA ALA A 334 -4.08 15.17 3.36
C ALA A 334 -4.58 14.02 2.47
N ALA A 335 -4.14 12.80 2.78
CA ALA A 335 -4.58 11.56 2.11
C ALA A 335 -4.88 10.42 3.11
N GLY A 336 -5.14 10.77 4.37
CA GLY A 336 -5.49 9.80 5.41
C GLY A 336 -6.71 8.98 5.01
N GLY A 337 -6.60 7.66 5.11
CA GLY A 337 -7.72 6.76 4.86
C GLY A 337 -8.07 6.51 3.38
N SER A 338 -7.22 6.89 2.43
CA SER A 338 -7.47 6.58 1.00
C SER A 338 -7.66 5.08 0.73
N ARG A 339 -7.00 4.22 1.52
CA ARG A 339 -7.15 2.76 1.51
C ARG A 339 -8.58 2.24 1.71
N TYR A 340 -9.44 2.95 2.45
CA TYR A 340 -10.83 2.51 2.67
C TYR A 340 -11.70 2.56 1.42
N TYR A 341 -11.25 3.25 0.37
CA TYR A 341 -11.96 3.34 -0.91
C TYR A 341 -11.67 2.16 -1.85
N LEU A 342 -10.56 1.43 -1.66
CA LEU A 342 -10.13 0.36 -2.57
C LEU A 342 -11.21 -0.72 -2.75
N ILE A 343 -11.70 -1.28 -1.63
CA ILE A 343 -12.70 -2.36 -1.71
C ILE A 343 -14.03 -1.80 -2.23
N PRO A 344 -14.64 -0.74 -1.66
CA PRO A 344 -15.91 -0.20 -2.14
C PRO A 344 -15.94 0.13 -3.63
N TYR A 345 -14.95 0.86 -4.15
CA TYR A 345 -14.90 1.19 -5.58
C TYR A 345 -14.70 -0.05 -6.45
N SER A 346 -13.85 -1.00 -6.04
CA SER A 346 -13.74 -2.28 -6.73
C SER A 346 -15.09 -3.01 -6.83
N LEU A 347 -15.84 -3.06 -5.73
CA LEU A 347 -17.16 -3.70 -5.72
C LEU A 347 -18.15 -2.98 -6.64
N LEU A 348 -18.10 -1.65 -6.74
CA LEU A 348 -18.95 -0.88 -7.67
C LEU A 348 -18.58 -1.11 -9.14
N ILE A 349 -17.29 -1.18 -9.47
CA ILE A 349 -16.81 -1.54 -10.81
C ILE A 349 -17.30 -2.93 -11.20
N LEU A 350 -17.14 -3.90 -10.28
CA LEU A 350 -17.65 -5.27 -10.48
C LEU A 350 -19.17 -5.27 -10.64
N ALA A 351 -19.90 -4.52 -9.81
CA ALA A 351 -21.36 -4.42 -9.89
C ALA A 351 -21.81 -3.92 -11.27
N ALA A 352 -21.15 -2.90 -11.84
CA ALA A 352 -21.45 -2.39 -13.18
C ALA A 352 -21.24 -3.44 -14.28
N ALA A 353 -20.12 -4.19 -14.21
CA ALA A 353 -19.84 -5.27 -15.17
C ALA A 353 -20.86 -6.42 -15.04
N VAL A 354 -21.24 -6.77 -13.81
CA VAL A 354 -22.17 -7.85 -13.51
C VAL A 354 -23.61 -7.50 -13.89
N SER A 355 -24.11 -6.32 -13.50
CA SER A 355 -25.51 -5.95 -13.72
C SER A 355 -25.83 -5.74 -15.20
N ASN A 356 -24.83 -5.34 -15.99
CA ASN A 356 -24.97 -5.03 -17.42
C ASN A 356 -24.40 -6.11 -18.35
N HIS A 357 -24.04 -7.31 -17.85
CA HIS A 357 -23.34 -8.33 -18.65
C HIS A 357 -24.07 -8.81 -19.92
N ARG A 358 -25.41 -8.64 -20.00
CA ARG A 358 -26.22 -8.92 -21.21
C ARG A 358 -26.59 -7.68 -22.02
N ASP A 359 -26.34 -6.49 -21.49
CA ASP A 359 -26.70 -5.19 -22.06
C ASP A 359 -25.40 -4.43 -22.35
N TYR A 360 -24.68 -4.90 -23.38
CA TYR A 360 -23.35 -4.43 -23.73
C TYR A 360 -23.24 -2.90 -23.88
N PRO A 361 -24.19 -2.20 -24.52
CA PRO A 361 -24.11 -0.74 -24.61
C PRO A 361 -24.08 -0.06 -23.23
N ARG A 362 -24.92 -0.51 -22.28
CA ARG A 362 -24.91 0.04 -20.91
C ARG A 362 -23.64 -0.32 -20.15
N ALA A 363 -23.13 -1.54 -20.32
CA ALA A 363 -21.87 -1.93 -19.71
C ALA A 363 -20.70 -1.06 -20.21
N ILE A 364 -20.65 -0.81 -21.52
CA ILE A 364 -19.64 0.05 -22.14
C ILE A 364 -19.75 1.47 -21.60
N VAL A 365 -20.97 2.05 -21.53
CA VAL A 365 -21.16 3.40 -20.97
C VAL A 365 -20.70 3.47 -19.51
N ALA A 366 -21.05 2.48 -18.69
CA ALA A 366 -20.64 2.42 -17.28
C ALA A 366 -19.10 2.39 -17.13
N LEU A 367 -18.45 1.44 -17.82
CA LEU A 367 -16.99 1.26 -17.71
C LEU A 367 -16.22 2.40 -18.39
N ALA A 368 -16.74 2.98 -19.48
CA ALA A 368 -16.15 4.15 -20.12
C ALA A 368 -16.22 5.38 -19.21
N ALA A 369 -17.37 5.63 -18.58
CA ALA A 369 -17.51 6.70 -17.60
C ALA A 369 -16.51 6.53 -16.45
N PHE A 370 -16.39 5.31 -15.91
CA PHE A 370 -15.43 5.02 -14.85
C PHE A 370 -13.96 5.12 -15.32
N SER A 371 -13.68 4.81 -16.59
CA SER A 371 -12.34 4.98 -17.18
C SER A 371 -11.92 6.45 -17.20
N ILE A 372 -12.84 7.35 -17.52
CA ILE A 372 -12.59 8.80 -17.51
C ILE A 372 -12.36 9.29 -16.07
N ILE A 373 -13.13 8.78 -15.10
CA ILE A 373 -12.91 9.05 -13.67
C ILE A 373 -11.52 8.59 -13.23
N CYS A 374 -11.08 7.39 -13.63
CA CYS A 374 -9.74 6.88 -13.33
C CYS A 374 -8.66 7.77 -13.94
N ALA A 375 -8.81 8.15 -15.21
CA ALA A 375 -7.84 9.01 -15.90
C ALA A 375 -7.73 10.40 -15.25
N ALA A 376 -8.86 10.99 -14.86
CA ALA A 376 -8.90 12.31 -14.22
C ALA A 376 -8.33 12.33 -12.79
N ASN A 377 -8.32 11.18 -12.10
CA ASN A 377 -7.90 11.06 -10.70
C ASN A 377 -6.71 10.10 -10.52
N LEU A 378 -5.94 9.86 -11.58
CA LEU A 378 -4.81 8.94 -11.53
C LEU A 378 -3.67 9.54 -10.70
N VAL A 379 -3.56 9.09 -9.45
CA VAL A 379 -2.41 9.40 -8.59
C VAL A 379 -1.33 8.35 -8.82
N ARG A 380 -0.11 8.81 -9.08
CA ARG A 380 1.09 7.99 -9.00
C ARG A 380 1.71 8.20 -7.62
N PRO A 381 1.75 7.19 -6.74
CA PRO A 381 2.37 7.35 -5.44
C PRO A 381 3.85 7.72 -5.58
N ASP A 382 4.26 8.77 -4.89
CA ASP A 382 5.67 9.06 -4.70
C ASP A 382 6.22 8.10 -3.64
N ARG A 383 7.16 7.26 -4.04
CA ARG A 383 7.77 6.23 -3.20
C ARG A 383 9.26 6.23 -3.44
N ILE A 384 9.92 7.10 -2.69
CA ILE A 384 11.37 7.26 -2.79
C ILE A 384 12.03 6.10 -2.03
N ASP A 385 12.91 5.36 -2.69
CA ASP A 385 13.80 4.45 -1.97
C ASP A 385 14.78 5.28 -1.14
N HIS A 386 14.80 5.05 0.16
CA HIS A 386 15.68 5.75 1.09
C HIS A 386 17.05 5.09 1.17
N GLN A 387 17.54 4.59 0.04
CA GLN A 387 18.83 3.93 -0.09
C GLN A 387 18.92 2.69 0.80
N TRP A 388 17.86 1.86 0.78
CA TRP A 388 17.75 0.71 1.68
C TRP A 388 18.99 -0.19 1.61
N HIS A 389 19.52 -0.42 0.41
CA HIS A 389 20.71 -1.23 0.20
C HIS A 389 21.94 -0.70 0.96
N ALA A 390 22.28 0.58 0.78
CA ALA A 390 23.39 1.22 1.49
C ALA A 390 23.20 1.21 3.02
N TYR A 391 21.98 1.46 3.51
CA TYR A 391 21.71 1.39 4.96
C TYR A 391 21.78 -0.04 5.52
N ALA A 392 21.36 -1.04 4.75
CA ALA A 392 21.51 -2.44 5.15
C ALA A 392 22.99 -2.85 5.25
N GLN A 393 23.85 -2.34 4.35
CA GLN A 393 25.31 -2.50 4.47
C GLN A 393 25.86 -1.74 5.68
N LEU A 394 25.38 -0.52 5.93
CA LEU A 394 25.77 0.28 7.10
C LEU A 394 25.51 -0.49 8.40
N ALA A 395 24.33 -1.12 8.50
CA ALA A 395 23.93 -1.91 9.65
C ALA A 395 24.85 -3.11 9.93
N ARG A 396 25.49 -3.68 8.90
CA ARG A 396 26.50 -4.74 9.09
C ARG A 396 27.72 -4.23 9.81
N VAL A 397 28.15 -3.01 9.51
CA VAL A 397 29.37 -2.41 10.07
C VAL A 397 29.10 -1.74 11.41
N MET A 398 27.93 -1.13 11.56
CA MET A 398 27.45 -0.50 12.80
C MET A 398 26.14 -1.12 13.26
N PRO A 399 26.20 -2.22 14.01
CA PRO A 399 25.05 -2.78 14.72
C PRO A 399 24.31 -1.70 15.51
N GLY A 400 22.98 -1.69 15.42
CA GLY A 400 22.13 -0.67 16.07
C GLY A 400 21.93 0.61 15.25
N SER A 401 22.43 0.67 14.01
CA SER A 401 22.03 1.74 13.10
C SER A 401 20.54 1.64 12.76
N ILE A 402 19.87 2.79 12.71
CA ILE A 402 18.46 2.90 12.35
C ILE A 402 18.35 3.12 10.85
N ILE A 403 17.67 2.22 10.15
CA ILE A 403 17.45 2.27 8.70
C ILE A 403 16.13 3.02 8.44
N PRO A 404 16.15 4.21 7.81
CA PRO A 404 14.93 4.95 7.50
C PRO A 404 14.13 4.27 6.38
N ILE A 405 12.81 4.33 6.46
CA ILE A 405 11.89 3.84 5.42
C ILE A 405 10.81 4.89 5.12
N ALA A 406 10.14 4.76 3.97
CA ALA A 406 9.07 5.67 3.59
C ALA A 406 7.80 5.42 4.43
N PRO A 407 6.88 6.39 4.60
CA PRO A 407 7.03 7.80 4.24
C PRO A 407 7.97 8.55 5.22
N ARG A 408 8.53 9.68 4.77
CA ARG A 408 9.32 10.55 5.65
C ARG A 408 8.42 11.25 6.65
N THR A 409 8.87 11.36 7.90
CA THR A 409 8.17 12.08 8.98
C THR A 409 9.09 13.08 9.64
N GLU A 410 8.52 14.16 10.21
CA GLU A 410 9.23 15.16 11.01
C GLU A 410 9.53 14.65 12.42
N SER A 411 10.09 13.44 12.51
CA SER A 411 10.41 12.79 13.77
C SER A 411 11.55 11.80 13.59
N ILE A 412 12.32 11.59 14.66
CA ILE A 412 13.34 10.54 14.75
C ILE A 412 12.92 9.55 15.84
N PRO A 413 12.98 8.22 15.59
CA PRO A 413 13.48 7.59 14.38
C PRO A 413 12.50 7.63 13.19
N GLY A 414 11.27 8.09 13.40
CA GLY A 414 10.23 8.07 12.37
C GLY A 414 9.88 6.64 11.94
N TRP A 415 9.40 6.46 10.72
CA TRP A 415 9.27 5.13 10.12
C TRP A 415 10.66 4.56 9.82
N SER A 416 11.01 3.47 10.50
CA SER A 416 12.36 2.91 10.44
C SER A 416 12.41 1.42 10.82
N VAL A 417 13.52 0.78 10.47
CA VAL A 417 13.90 -0.56 10.92
C VAL A 417 15.08 -0.44 11.88
N ASP A 418 14.98 -1.13 13.02
CA ASP A 418 16.07 -1.28 13.96
C ASP A 418 16.93 -2.47 13.55
N ALA A 419 18.18 -2.20 13.16
CA ALA A 419 19.10 -3.23 12.71
C ALA A 419 19.93 -3.87 13.83
N SER A 420 19.78 -3.44 15.09
CA SER A 420 20.50 -4.02 16.24
C SER A 420 20.35 -5.53 16.35
N GLN A 421 19.18 -6.06 16.01
CA GLN A 421 18.87 -7.49 16.08
C GLN A 421 19.34 -8.29 14.87
N ALA A 422 19.57 -7.62 13.74
CA ALA A 422 20.02 -8.29 12.52
C ALA A 422 21.50 -8.69 12.60
N TYR A 423 22.31 -7.91 13.34
CA TYR A 423 23.74 -8.13 13.47
C TYR A 423 24.17 -7.94 14.93
N GLN A 424 24.60 -9.01 15.60
CA GLN A 424 25.08 -8.94 16.99
C GLN A 424 26.51 -8.39 17.10
N GLN A 425 27.32 -8.53 16.05
CA GLN A 425 28.69 -8.03 15.98
C GLN A 425 28.92 -7.31 14.65
N GLY A 426 29.57 -6.15 14.71
CA GLY A 426 29.83 -5.33 13.53
C GLY A 426 30.97 -5.90 12.70
N ALA A 427 30.75 -6.03 11.40
CA ALA A 427 31.81 -6.25 10.44
C ALA A 427 32.77 -5.05 10.42
N LYS A 428 34.04 -5.27 10.04
CA LYS A 428 34.97 -4.16 9.84
C LYS A 428 34.56 -3.37 8.58
N PRO A 429 34.53 -2.02 8.61
CA PRO A 429 34.36 -1.22 7.40
C PRO A 429 35.49 -1.51 6.41
N LYS A 430 35.24 -1.32 5.11
CA LYS A 430 36.30 -1.37 4.08
C LYS A 430 37.31 -0.24 4.24
N GLY A 431 36.87 0.87 4.83
CA GLY A 431 37.69 2.03 5.18
C GLY A 431 36.86 3.06 5.93
N GLU A 432 37.54 3.95 6.64
CA GLU A 432 36.89 5.07 7.33
C GLU A 432 37.85 6.26 7.41
N ALA A 433 37.29 7.47 7.37
CA ALA A 433 38.06 8.69 7.48
C ALA A 433 37.26 9.75 8.22
N ILE A 434 37.88 10.41 9.21
CA ILE A 434 37.36 11.64 9.78
C ILE A 434 37.75 12.77 8.84
N ILE A 435 36.77 13.49 8.31
CA ILE A 435 37.00 14.56 7.34
C ILE A 435 37.36 15.83 8.11
N PRO A 436 38.55 16.42 7.90
CA PRO A 436 38.91 17.68 8.54
C PRO A 436 37.91 18.77 8.12
N LEU A 437 37.37 19.52 9.09
CA LEU A 437 36.42 20.60 8.79
C LEU A 437 37.02 21.69 7.90
N THR A 438 38.35 21.88 7.96
CA THR A 438 39.11 22.80 7.09
C THR A 438 39.25 22.33 5.64
N ALA A 439 39.00 21.04 5.36
CA ALA A 439 39.05 20.47 4.02
C ALA A 439 37.69 20.55 3.29
N MET A 440 36.66 21.12 3.94
CA MET A 440 35.32 21.27 3.37
C MET A 440 35.15 22.65 2.74
N GLU A 441 34.49 22.70 1.60
CA GLU A 441 34.01 23.95 1.02
C GLU A 441 32.74 24.39 1.77
N VAL A 442 32.84 25.49 2.53
CA VAL A 442 31.74 26.02 3.34
C VAL A 442 31.13 27.22 2.64
N SER A 443 29.82 27.18 2.41
CA SER A 443 29.03 28.34 1.97
C SER A 443 27.98 28.67 3.01
N ASN A 444 27.79 29.96 3.30
CA ASN A 444 26.87 30.46 4.32
C ASN A 444 27.13 29.90 5.74
N GLY A 445 28.41 29.71 6.05
CA GLY A 445 28.89 29.34 7.37
C GLY A 445 30.32 29.79 7.58
N GLU A 446 30.77 29.75 8.83
CA GLU A 446 32.13 30.08 9.22
C GLU A 446 32.74 28.95 10.06
N ILE A 447 34.05 28.74 9.91
CA ILE A 447 34.79 27.83 10.78
C ILE A 447 35.18 28.62 12.03
N ALA A 448 34.64 28.22 13.18
CA ALA A 448 34.92 28.80 14.47
C ALA A 448 35.63 27.78 15.38
N SER A 449 36.26 28.27 16.45
CA SER A 449 36.78 27.41 17.52
C SER A 449 35.91 27.56 18.76
N THR A 450 35.33 26.46 19.23
CA THR A 450 34.54 26.39 20.48
C THR A 450 35.17 25.33 21.37
N ASP A 451 35.55 25.71 22.60
CA ASP A 451 36.23 24.83 23.57
C ASP A 451 37.48 24.10 23.02
N GLY A 452 38.25 24.80 22.18
CA GLY A 452 39.45 24.25 21.56
C GLY A 452 39.21 23.25 20.43
N LYS A 453 37.95 23.06 20.00
CA LYS A 453 37.57 22.24 18.85
C LYS A 453 37.04 23.11 17.72
N LEU A 454 37.45 22.78 16.50
CA LEU A 454 36.89 23.42 15.31
C LEU A 454 35.43 22.99 15.14
N VAL A 455 34.57 23.96 14.83
CA VAL A 455 33.15 23.76 14.52
C VAL A 455 32.79 24.62 13.31
N ILE A 456 31.87 24.15 12.47
CA ILE A 456 31.30 24.96 11.38
C ILE A 456 29.97 25.51 11.87
N ARG A 457 29.86 26.84 12.00
CA ARG A 457 28.65 27.52 12.45
C ARG A 457 27.90 28.13 11.26
N SER A 458 26.58 27.96 11.23
CA SER A 458 25.75 28.59 10.20
C SER A 458 25.71 30.11 10.37
N THR A 459 25.85 30.85 9.26
CA THR A 459 25.62 32.30 9.22
C THR A 459 24.26 32.65 8.61
N SER A 460 23.60 31.68 7.96
CA SER A 460 22.22 31.77 7.47
C SER A 460 21.49 30.42 7.61
N ASP A 461 20.21 30.40 7.26
CA ASP A 461 19.39 29.18 7.18
C ASP A 461 19.74 28.26 6.00
N SER A 462 20.79 28.57 5.23
CA SER A 462 21.19 27.87 4.00
C SER A 462 22.66 27.43 3.99
N LEU A 463 23.15 26.90 5.12
CA LEU A 463 24.49 26.32 5.21
C LEU A 463 24.69 25.20 4.19
N LEU A 464 25.79 25.25 3.44
CA LEU A 464 26.19 24.19 2.53
C LEU A 464 27.63 23.78 2.82
N LEU A 465 27.84 22.48 3.00
CA LEU A 465 29.17 21.90 3.17
C LEU A 465 29.42 20.94 2.03
N THR A 466 30.42 21.19 1.20
CA THR A 466 30.82 20.28 0.12
C THR A 466 32.16 19.64 0.45
N LEU A 467 32.24 18.32 0.28
CA LEU A 467 33.43 17.52 0.56
C LEU A 467 33.64 16.46 -0.53
N SER A 468 34.87 15.97 -0.64
CA SER A 468 35.21 14.93 -1.61
C SER A 468 34.99 13.52 -1.04
N ALA A 469 34.42 12.63 -1.86
CA ALA A 469 34.28 11.20 -1.59
C ALA A 469 35.56 10.39 -1.85
N ARG A 470 36.68 11.06 -2.17
CA ARG A 470 38.01 10.43 -2.36
C ARG A 470 38.47 9.48 -1.25
N PRO A 471 38.10 9.64 0.04
CA PRO A 471 38.45 8.65 1.06
C PRO A 471 37.89 7.25 0.82
N CYS A 472 36.86 7.11 -0.02
CA CYS A 472 36.25 5.83 -0.40
C CYS A 472 36.30 5.61 -1.93
N PRO A 473 37.48 5.57 -2.56
CA PRO A 473 37.61 5.69 -4.02
C PRO A 473 37.01 4.51 -4.79
N SER A 474 37.02 3.31 -4.21
CA SER A 474 36.50 2.08 -4.80
C SER A 474 35.13 1.65 -4.27
N SER A 475 34.53 2.44 -3.37
CA SER A 475 33.25 2.09 -2.74
C SER A 475 32.07 2.69 -3.49
N THR A 476 31.18 1.83 -3.96
CA THR A 476 29.88 2.21 -4.57
C THR A 476 28.83 2.54 -3.52
N SER A 477 29.07 2.20 -2.25
CA SER A 477 28.19 2.52 -1.12
C SER A 477 29.01 3.24 -0.06
N ILE A 478 28.51 4.38 0.43
CA ILE A 478 29.19 5.21 1.43
C ILE A 478 28.20 5.56 2.54
N ALA A 479 28.70 5.67 3.77
CA ALA A 479 27.99 6.30 4.86
C ALA A 479 28.70 7.52 5.42
N LEU A 480 27.90 8.44 5.95
CA LEU A 480 28.32 9.64 6.67
C LEU A 480 27.71 9.62 8.07
N GLU A 481 28.58 9.76 9.06
CA GLU A 481 28.22 10.13 10.43
C GLU A 481 28.49 11.63 10.59
N VAL A 482 27.43 12.40 10.84
CA VAL A 482 27.50 13.86 11.03
C VAL A 482 27.09 14.17 12.46
N LYS A 483 28.02 14.70 13.26
CA LYS A 483 27.75 15.16 14.64
C LYS A 483 27.66 16.67 14.67
N GLY A 484 26.65 17.17 15.36
CA GLY A 484 26.44 18.60 15.48
C GLY A 484 25.37 18.96 16.51
N ARG A 485 25.06 20.24 16.56
CA ARG A 485 24.04 20.82 17.43
C ARG A 485 23.17 21.79 16.64
N ARG A 486 21.88 21.87 16.97
CA ARG A 486 20.96 22.83 16.34
C ARG A 486 19.96 23.40 17.34
N GLU A 487 19.59 24.65 17.17
CA GLU A 487 18.63 25.34 18.06
C GLU A 487 17.17 24.92 17.81
N ALA A 488 16.79 24.72 16.55
CA ALA A 488 15.46 24.28 16.15
C ALA A 488 15.52 22.98 15.35
N GLY A 489 14.50 22.12 15.46
CA GLY A 489 14.38 20.89 14.69
C GLY A 489 14.25 21.16 13.19
N GLY A 490 14.67 20.22 12.35
CA GLY A 490 14.52 20.37 10.89
C GLY A 490 15.21 19.28 10.10
N TRP A 491 15.26 19.45 8.79
CA TRP A 491 15.76 18.42 7.89
C TRP A 491 17.26 18.58 7.63
N ILE A 492 17.94 17.47 7.36
CA ILE A 492 19.32 17.44 6.87
C ILE A 492 19.30 16.60 5.60
N GLN A 493 19.80 17.20 4.53
CA GLN A 493 19.92 16.57 3.23
C GLN A 493 21.37 16.28 2.91
N ILE A 494 21.64 15.08 2.43
CA ILE A 494 22.90 14.72 1.80
C ILE A 494 22.63 14.58 0.32
N LEU A 495 23.44 15.24 -0.50
CA LEU A 495 23.42 15.15 -1.95
C LEU A 495 24.76 14.62 -2.44
N TRP A 496 24.79 13.90 -3.55
CA TRP A 496 26.03 13.44 -4.18
C TRP A 496 25.97 13.64 -5.69
N ALA A 497 27.12 13.92 -6.31
CA ALA A 497 27.19 14.24 -7.75
C ALA A 497 28.60 14.05 -8.32
N ALA A 498 28.66 13.95 -9.66
CA ALA A 498 29.89 14.12 -10.42
C ALA A 498 30.13 15.63 -10.61
N GLY A 499 31.09 16.20 -9.87
CA GLY A 499 31.36 17.64 -9.92
C GLY A 499 30.27 18.51 -9.26
N GLU A 500 29.95 19.67 -9.87
CA GLU A 500 29.02 20.68 -9.31
C GLU A 500 27.52 20.39 -9.53
N GLY A 501 27.19 19.38 -10.35
CA GLY A 501 25.83 19.10 -10.83
C GLY A 501 24.92 18.37 -9.84
N PHE A 502 24.76 18.88 -8.62
CA PHE A 502 23.90 18.26 -7.61
C PHE A 502 22.42 18.27 -8.02
N SER A 503 21.78 17.11 -7.92
CA SER A 503 20.35 16.92 -8.16
C SER A 503 19.66 16.49 -6.87
N ASP A 504 18.43 16.94 -6.63
CA ASP A 504 17.61 16.43 -5.52
C ASP A 504 17.24 14.94 -5.69
N ARG A 505 17.45 14.37 -6.89
CA ARG A 505 17.29 12.93 -7.15
C ARG A 505 18.39 12.09 -6.49
N ASP A 506 19.62 12.61 -6.47
CA ASP A 506 20.79 11.98 -5.87
C ASP A 506 20.94 12.49 -4.44
N GLY A 507 19.91 12.24 -3.63
CA GLY A 507 19.81 12.82 -2.30
C GLY A 507 19.01 12.02 -1.28
N VAL A 508 19.48 12.02 -0.03
CA VAL A 508 18.75 11.51 1.13
C VAL A 508 18.43 12.64 2.10
N LEU A 509 17.24 12.62 2.69
CA LEU A 509 16.75 13.66 3.60
C LEU A 509 16.27 13.01 4.90
N ARG A 510 16.66 13.56 6.05
CA ARG A 510 16.23 13.05 7.36
C ARG A 510 16.02 14.18 8.36
N PHE A 511 14.99 14.06 9.19
CA PHE A 511 14.67 15.04 10.23
C PHE A 511 15.44 14.75 11.52
N TYR A 512 15.90 15.82 12.18
CA TYR A 512 16.52 15.76 13.50
C TYR A 512 15.91 16.85 14.42
N PRO A 513 15.63 16.52 15.68
CA PRO A 513 15.09 17.48 16.65
C PRO A 513 16.14 18.53 17.05
N ALA A 514 15.70 19.54 17.80
CA ALA A 514 16.59 20.50 18.44
C ALA A 514 17.53 19.82 19.45
N GLY A 515 18.73 20.39 19.64
CA GLY A 515 19.77 19.88 20.53
C GLY A 515 20.94 19.25 19.78
N ASP A 516 21.72 18.44 20.50
CA ASP A 516 22.84 17.68 19.94
C ASP A 516 22.31 16.48 19.16
N PHE A 517 22.88 16.21 17.98
CA PHE A 517 22.47 15.11 17.13
C PHE A 517 23.67 14.35 16.55
N THR A 518 23.46 13.05 16.33
CA THR A 518 24.34 12.22 15.49
C THR A 518 23.51 11.73 14.31
N GLY A 519 23.78 12.31 13.15
CA GLY A 519 23.10 11.99 11.91
C GLY A 519 23.81 10.88 11.15
N MET A 520 23.08 9.81 10.87
CA MET A 520 23.57 8.67 10.10
C MET A 520 22.90 8.67 8.73
N PHE A 521 23.73 8.72 7.69
CA PHE A 521 23.30 8.68 6.29
C PHE A 521 24.07 7.60 5.56
N ALA A 522 23.40 6.81 4.74
CA ALA A 522 24.02 5.88 3.81
C ALA A 522 23.37 6.05 2.44
N PHE A 523 24.17 5.92 1.39
CA PHE A 523 23.71 6.05 0.01
C PHE A 523 24.63 5.30 -0.95
N ASP A 524 24.03 4.81 -2.04
CA ASP A 524 24.74 4.26 -3.17
C ASP A 524 25.11 5.38 -4.15
N ARG A 525 26.27 5.22 -4.80
CA ARG A 525 26.82 6.17 -5.77
C ARG A 525 27.52 5.44 -6.90
N THR A 526 27.63 6.09 -8.05
CA THR A 526 28.57 5.71 -9.09
C THR A 526 29.98 6.23 -8.76
N LEU A 527 31.02 5.60 -9.30
CA LEU A 527 32.40 5.92 -8.92
C LEU A 527 32.84 7.33 -9.36
N ASP A 528 32.22 7.87 -10.41
CA ASP A 528 32.40 9.24 -10.91
C ASP A 528 31.74 10.31 -10.03
N GLN A 529 30.79 9.94 -9.17
CA GLN A 529 30.17 10.85 -8.20
C GLN A 529 31.12 11.07 -7.00
N ASP A 530 32.10 11.94 -7.17
CA ASP A 530 33.20 12.17 -6.22
C ASP A 530 32.99 13.35 -5.26
N LYS A 531 31.87 14.09 -5.39
CA LYS A 531 31.49 15.16 -4.47
C LYS A 531 30.24 14.79 -3.66
N VAL A 532 30.26 15.18 -2.39
CA VAL A 532 29.17 15.01 -1.44
C VAL A 532 28.87 16.37 -0.82
N ARG A 533 27.59 16.73 -0.75
CA ARG A 533 27.13 17.99 -0.18
C ARG A 533 26.16 17.73 0.97
N ILE A 534 26.49 18.28 2.13
CA ILE A 534 25.63 18.30 3.31
C ILE A 534 24.89 19.64 3.27
N ARG A 535 23.56 19.56 3.17
CA ARG A 535 22.64 20.71 3.22
C ARG A 535 21.71 20.52 4.41
N PRO A 536 22.06 21.04 5.59
CA PRO A 536 21.10 21.22 6.66
C PRO A 536 20.02 22.20 6.19
N VAL A 537 18.78 21.74 6.09
CA VAL A 537 17.62 22.57 5.75
C VAL A 537 17.02 23.01 7.08
N PHE A 538 17.36 24.23 7.49
CA PHE A 538 17.04 24.74 8.82
C PHE A 538 15.61 25.27 8.91
N ALA A 539 14.92 24.95 10.01
CA ALA A 539 13.94 25.87 10.59
C ALA A 539 14.72 27.02 11.27
N PRO A 540 14.16 28.24 11.39
CA PRO A 540 14.90 29.41 11.86
C PRO A 540 15.70 29.14 13.14
N GLY A 541 17.02 29.37 13.11
CA GLY A 541 17.93 29.15 14.24
C GLY A 541 19.38 28.81 13.85
N LYS A 542 20.32 28.90 14.80
CA LYS A 542 21.74 28.55 14.58
C LYS A 542 21.96 27.04 14.62
N ALA A 543 22.94 26.58 13.84
CA ALA A 543 23.42 25.22 13.90
C ALA A 543 24.93 25.14 13.77
N GLU A 544 25.47 24.06 14.32
CA GLU A 544 26.90 23.79 14.39
C GLU A 544 27.17 22.36 13.96
N ILE A 545 28.15 22.17 13.06
CA ILE A 545 28.68 20.86 12.72
C ILE A 545 30.03 20.69 13.42
N HIS A 546 30.14 19.65 14.24
CA HIS A 546 31.30 19.38 15.08
C HIS A 546 32.22 18.32 14.46
N GLN A 547 31.65 17.34 13.76
CA GLN A 547 32.43 16.26 13.15
C GLN A 547 31.68 15.66 11.96
N VAL A 548 32.43 15.32 10.91
CA VAL A 548 31.95 14.47 9.82
C VAL A 548 32.90 13.30 9.66
N ARG A 549 32.38 12.08 9.72
CA ARG A 549 33.12 10.84 9.47
C ARG A 549 32.50 10.13 8.27
N MET A 550 33.35 9.73 7.34
CA MET A 550 32.99 8.96 6.16
C MET A 550 33.38 7.49 6.38
N ILE A 551 32.50 6.58 5.99
CA ILE A 551 32.66 5.13 6.15
C ILE A 551 32.43 4.48 4.79
N CYS A 552 33.39 3.68 4.34
CA CYS A 552 33.30 2.91 3.10
C CYS A 552 32.67 1.55 3.40
N LEU A 553 31.52 1.27 2.77
CA LEU A 553 30.68 0.09 3.03
C LEU A 553 31.02 -1.07 2.09
#